data_AF-A0A961SNZ7-F1
#
_entry.id   AF-A0A961SNZ7-F1
#
_cell.length_a   1.000
_cell.length_b   1.000
_cell.length_c   1.000
_cell.angle_alpha   90.00
_cell.angle_beta   90.00
_cell.angle_gamma   90.00
#
_symmetry.space_group_name_H-M   'P 1'
#
loop_
_entity.id
_entity.type
_entity.pdbx_description
1 polymer ?
#
loop_
_entity_poly.entity_id
_entity_poly.type
_entity_poly.pdbx_seq_one_letter_code
_entity_poly.pdbx_strand_id
1 'polypeptide(L)'
;MSQKGPNVERSILIFSVWAVLGFLGLGIFLEGMARDLWPLSALGVAAIVLAFGAHIVINGLFSTGFTPGETALGIGAYGALGLVFVAGAAGGDMTAADYYSGLTLFGVLAAGFLAYLLTRHGLRTAFSQFHIKPASGREAAR
;
A
#
# COMPACT_ATOMS: atom_id res chain seq x y z
N MET A 1 4.00 -2.59 -37.09
CA MET A 1 4.21 -1.42 -36.20
C MET A 1 3.80 -1.85 -34.80
N SER A 2 4.76 -1.95 -33.87
CA SER A 2 4.51 -2.39 -32.50
C SER A 2 3.69 -1.33 -31.76
N GLN A 3 2.45 -1.66 -31.37
CA GLN A 3 1.73 -0.92 -30.34
C GLN A 3 2.57 -0.97 -29.06
N LYS A 4 3.46 0.00 -28.84
CA LYS A 4 3.96 0.32 -27.50
C LYS A 4 2.78 0.94 -26.76
N GLY A 5 1.91 0.08 -26.24
CA GLY A 5 0.64 0.49 -25.65
C GLY A 5 0.84 1.34 -24.38
N PRO A 6 -0.17 2.15 -23.99
CA PRO A 6 -0.20 3.03 -22.82
C PRO A 6 0.31 2.43 -21.49
N ASN A 7 0.38 1.10 -21.40
CA ASN A 7 0.84 0.37 -20.22
C ASN A 7 2.35 0.47 -19.93
N VAL A 8 3.22 0.69 -20.92
CA VAL A 8 4.67 0.74 -20.67
C VAL A 8 5.05 2.07 -20.01
N GLU A 9 4.56 3.19 -20.52
CA GLU A 9 4.82 4.52 -19.96
C GLU A 9 4.29 4.65 -18.53
N ARG A 10 3.05 4.18 -18.29
CA ARG A 10 2.46 4.07 -16.95
C ARG A 10 3.38 3.28 -16.00
N SER A 11 3.81 2.10 -16.42
CA SER A 11 4.65 1.22 -15.58
C SER A 11 5.99 1.87 -15.25
N ILE A 12 6.62 2.55 -16.21
CA ILE A 12 7.87 3.29 -16.00
C ILE A 12 7.65 4.43 -15.00
N LEU A 13 6.58 5.21 -15.14
CA LEU A 13 6.28 6.31 -14.21
C LEU A 13 6.06 5.82 -12.79
N ILE A 14 5.27 4.76 -12.62
CA ILE A 14 5.03 4.14 -11.30
C ILE A 14 6.36 3.68 -10.71
N PHE A 15 7.16 2.94 -11.49
CA PHE A 15 8.47 2.47 -11.06
C PHE A 15 9.37 3.64 -10.64
N SER A 16 9.48 4.69 -11.45
CA SER A 16 10.31 5.87 -11.14
C SER A 16 9.84 6.59 -9.88
N VAL A 17 8.53 6.74 -9.67
CA VAL A 17 7.97 7.34 -8.44
C VAL A 17 8.36 6.52 -7.21
N TRP A 18 8.20 5.21 -7.25
CA TRP A 18 8.58 4.34 -6.12
C TRP A 18 10.09 4.26 -5.94
N ALA A 19 10.85 4.29 -7.03
CA ALA A 19 12.30 4.25 -6.99
C ALA A 19 12.87 5.52 -6.34
N VAL A 20 12.29 6.68 -6.61
CA VAL A 20 12.75 7.95 -6.04
C VAL A 20 12.10 8.20 -4.68
N LEU A 21 10.78 8.37 -4.63
CA LEU A 21 10.08 8.77 -3.40
C LEU A 21 9.90 7.60 -2.43
N GLY A 22 9.62 6.40 -2.94
CA GLY A 22 9.44 5.21 -2.12
C GLY A 22 10.73 4.81 -1.40
N PHE A 23 11.83 4.60 -2.14
CA PHE A 23 13.11 4.24 -1.52
C PHE A 23 13.73 5.40 -0.73
N LEU A 24 13.62 6.66 -1.17
CA LEU A 24 14.06 7.79 -0.36
C LEU A 24 13.30 7.85 0.97
N GLY A 25 11.97 7.70 0.93
CA GLY A 25 11.14 7.67 2.11
C GLY A 25 11.48 6.53 3.05
N LEU A 26 11.72 5.33 2.50
CA LEU A 26 12.19 4.18 3.28
C LEU A 26 13.57 4.43 3.89
N GLY A 27 14.51 5.02 3.16
CA GLY A 27 15.84 5.37 3.68
C GLY A 27 15.77 6.37 4.83
N ILE A 28 15.00 7.45 4.67
CA ILE A 28 14.76 8.44 5.73
C ILE A 28 14.07 7.79 6.94
N PHE A 29 13.12 6.89 6.70
CA PHE A 29 12.43 6.17 7.76
C PHE A 29 13.40 5.32 8.61
N LEU A 30 14.23 4.52 7.95
CA LEU A 30 15.22 3.66 8.58
C LEU A 30 16.32 4.47 9.28
N GLU A 31 16.75 5.59 8.69
CA GLU A 31 17.70 6.50 9.34
C GLU A 31 17.12 7.12 10.62
N GLY A 32 15.83 7.47 10.61
CA GLY A 32 15.12 7.94 11.80
C GLY A 32 15.09 6.90 12.91
N MET A 33 14.87 5.63 12.58
CA MET A 33 14.94 4.53 13.55
C MET A 33 16.36 4.33 14.07
N ALA A 34 17.35 4.26 13.18
CA ALA A 34 18.75 4.09 13.55
C ALA A 34 19.29 5.19 14.47
N ARG A 35 18.71 6.41 14.39
CA ARG A 35 19.05 7.55 15.24
C ARG A 35 18.13 7.75 16.45
N ASP A 36 17.12 6.90 16.63
CA ASP A 36 16.08 7.03 17.66
C ASP A 36 15.31 8.38 17.58
N LEU A 37 15.09 8.86 16.35
CA LEU A 37 14.44 10.14 16.04
C LEU A 37 13.11 9.93 15.30
N TRP A 38 12.03 9.78 16.07
CA TRP A 38 10.68 9.65 15.53
C TRP A 38 10.28 10.71 14.48
N PRO A 39 10.59 12.02 14.64
CA PRO A 39 10.23 13.01 13.63
C PRO A 39 10.88 12.76 12.27
N LEU A 40 12.10 12.23 12.27
CA LEU A 40 12.80 11.88 11.04
C LEU A 40 12.13 10.66 10.39
N SER A 41 11.76 9.65 11.17
CA SER A 41 10.98 8.53 10.67
C SER A 41 9.64 8.94 10.10
N ALA A 42 8.92 9.86 10.77
CA ALA A 42 7.65 10.40 10.30
C ALA A 42 7.79 11.16 8.96
N LEU A 43 8.91 11.86 8.73
CA LEU A 43 9.22 12.48 7.44
C LEU A 43 9.40 11.43 6.33
N GLY A 44 10.06 10.31 6.65
CA GLY A 44 10.17 9.16 5.74
C GLY A 44 8.80 8.57 5.38
N VAL A 45 7.92 8.40 6.39
CA VAL A 45 6.53 7.97 6.17
C VAL A 45 5.78 8.94 5.25
N ALA A 46 5.93 10.26 5.46
CA ALA A 46 5.30 11.26 4.60
C ALA A 46 5.75 11.13 3.13
N ALA A 47 7.04 10.87 2.86
CA ALA A 47 7.53 10.63 1.51
C ALA A 47 6.93 9.35 0.87
N ILE A 48 6.77 8.28 1.65
CA ILE A 48 6.10 7.04 1.18
C ILE A 48 4.63 7.33 0.84
N VAL A 49 3.93 8.10 1.67
CA VAL A 49 2.54 8.52 1.39
C VAL A 49 2.46 9.34 0.10
N LEU A 50 3.41 10.25 -0.13
CA LEU A 50 3.49 11.00 -1.38
C LEU A 50 3.72 10.09 -2.59
N ALA A 51 4.58 9.07 -2.47
CA ALA A 51 4.79 8.08 -3.53
C ALA A 51 3.49 7.32 -3.85
N PHE A 52 2.75 6.90 -2.82
CA PHE A 52 1.46 6.23 -2.98
C PHE A 52 0.42 7.16 -3.63
N GLY A 53 0.34 8.42 -3.20
CA GLY A 53 -0.53 9.43 -3.80
C GLY A 53 -0.20 9.69 -5.27
N ALA A 54 1.08 9.81 -5.61
CA ALA A 54 1.52 9.95 -7.00
C ALA A 54 1.16 8.73 -7.85
N HIS A 55 1.26 7.51 -7.31
CA HIS A 55 0.79 6.30 -7.99
C HIS A 55 -0.72 6.37 -8.27
N ILE A 56 -1.55 6.81 -7.31
CA ILE A 56 -2.99 7.01 -7.54
C ILE A 56 -3.24 8.04 -8.65
N VAL A 57 -2.52 9.16 -8.65
CA VAL A 57 -2.66 10.19 -9.69
C VAL A 57 -2.29 9.64 -11.07
N ILE A 58 -1.17 8.91 -11.19
CA ILE A 58 -0.77 8.24 -12.43
C ILE A 58 -1.88 7.28 -12.90
N ASN A 59 -2.41 6.45 -12.00
CA ASN A 59 -3.52 5.56 -12.34
C ASN A 59 -4.75 6.34 -12.85
N GLY A 60 -5.04 7.50 -12.27
CA GLY A 60 -6.08 8.41 -12.76
C GLY A 60 -5.81 8.95 -14.17
N LEU A 61 -4.59 9.43 -14.44
CA LEU A 61 -4.19 9.97 -15.75
C LEU A 61 -4.29 8.93 -16.87
N PHE A 62 -3.91 7.69 -16.59
CA PHE A 62 -3.98 6.60 -17.57
C PHE A 62 -5.33 5.86 -17.56
N SER A 63 -6.32 6.30 -16.76
CA SER A 63 -7.63 5.63 -16.60
C SER A 63 -7.52 4.13 -16.24
N THR A 64 -6.58 3.81 -15.35
CA THR A 64 -6.27 2.44 -14.91
C THR A 64 -6.49 2.27 -13.39
N GLY A 65 -6.54 1.00 -12.95
CA GLY A 65 -6.51 0.63 -11.54
C GLY A 65 -5.15 0.07 -11.14
N PHE A 66 -5.03 -0.34 -9.88
CA PHE A 66 -3.91 -1.19 -9.46
C PHE A 66 -4.00 -2.54 -10.15
N THR A 67 -2.87 -3.01 -10.66
CA THR A 67 -2.78 -4.36 -11.22
C THR A 67 -2.73 -5.40 -10.09
N PRO A 68 -3.05 -6.67 -10.37
CA PRO A 68 -2.90 -7.74 -9.39
C PRO A 68 -1.48 -7.84 -8.84
N GLY A 69 -0.46 -7.63 -9.68
CA GLY A 69 0.94 -7.65 -9.27
C GLY A 69 1.31 -6.48 -8.34
N GLU A 70 0.86 -5.26 -8.65
CA GLU A 70 1.04 -4.09 -7.77
C GLU A 70 0.36 -4.28 -6.42
N THR A 71 -0.85 -4.85 -6.42
CA THR A 71 -1.62 -5.14 -5.20
C THR A 71 -0.93 -6.21 -4.37
N ALA A 72 -0.49 -7.31 -4.99
CA ALA A 72 0.24 -8.38 -4.32
C ALA A 72 1.56 -7.89 -3.73
N LEU A 73 2.30 -7.04 -4.47
CA LEU A 73 3.53 -6.43 -3.98
C LEU A 73 3.26 -5.54 -2.76
N GLY A 74 2.24 -4.67 -2.83
CA GLY A 74 1.90 -3.76 -1.73
C GLY A 74 1.46 -4.50 -0.46
N ILE A 75 0.53 -5.45 -0.58
CA ILE A 75 0.05 -6.25 0.55
C ILE A 75 1.16 -7.16 1.09
N GLY A 76 1.94 -7.78 0.20
CA GLY A 76 3.05 -8.65 0.57
C GLY A 76 4.13 -7.89 1.34
N ALA A 77 4.55 -6.72 0.86
CA ALA A 77 5.51 -5.87 1.55
C ALA A 77 4.98 -5.37 2.89
N TYR A 78 3.72 -4.91 2.95
CA TYR A 78 3.08 -4.49 4.19
C TYR A 78 3.04 -5.62 5.23
N GLY A 79 2.62 -6.82 4.82
CA GLY A 79 2.55 -8.00 5.70
C GLY A 79 3.92 -8.45 6.18
N ALA A 80 4.90 -8.55 5.28
CA ALA A 80 6.26 -8.95 5.63
C ALA A 80 6.92 -7.96 6.61
N LEU A 81 6.84 -6.66 6.34
CA LEU A 81 7.33 -5.63 7.25
C LEU A 81 6.58 -5.66 8.59
N GLY A 82 5.26 -5.88 8.56
CA GLY A 82 4.43 -6.00 9.77
C GLY A 82 4.86 -7.17 10.65
N LEU A 83 5.18 -8.32 10.05
CA LEU A 83 5.69 -9.47 10.79
C LEU A 83 7.05 -9.18 11.45
N VAL A 84 7.96 -8.51 10.73
CA VAL A 84 9.26 -8.09 11.28
C VAL A 84 9.06 -7.12 12.45
N PHE A 85 8.16 -6.15 12.32
CA PHE A 85 7.83 -5.22 13.39
C PHE A 85 7.24 -5.92 14.62
N VAL A 86 6.28 -6.83 14.43
CA VAL A 86 5.70 -7.61 15.54
C VAL A 86 6.76 -8.47 16.23
N ALA A 87 7.65 -9.11 15.47
CA ALA A 87 8.74 -9.89 16.02
C ALA A 87 9.71 -9.01 16.86
N GLY A 88 10.07 -7.82 16.34
CA GLY A 88 10.89 -6.86 17.08
C GLY A 88 10.21 -6.37 18.37
N ALA A 89 8.92 -6.04 18.29
CA ALA A 89 8.15 -5.57 19.44
C ALA A 89 7.99 -6.67 20.50
N ALA A 90 7.78 -7.92 20.09
CA ALA A 90 7.70 -9.06 21.00
C ALA A 90 9.05 -9.43 21.62
N GLY A 91 10.16 -9.13 20.94
CA GLY A 91 11.51 -9.32 21.46
C GLY A 91 11.89 -8.37 22.60
N GLY A 92 11.22 -7.21 22.70
CA GLY A 92 11.43 -6.25 23.79
C GLY A 92 12.62 -5.30 23.61
N ASP A 93 13.35 -5.41 22.50
CA ASP A 93 14.56 -4.60 22.22
C ASP A 93 14.24 -3.24 21.57
N MET A 94 12.97 -2.93 21.33
CA MET A 94 12.58 -1.68 20.68
C MET A 94 12.60 -0.51 21.67
N THR A 95 13.23 0.58 21.27
CA THR A 95 13.06 1.86 21.96
C THR A 95 11.62 2.36 21.80
N ALA A 96 11.23 3.33 22.63
CA ALA A 96 9.93 3.98 22.45
C ALA A 96 9.82 4.66 21.08
N ALA A 97 10.89 5.31 20.59
CA ALA A 97 10.84 5.99 19.31
C ALA A 97 10.74 5.02 18.14
N ASP A 98 11.42 3.87 18.19
CA ASP A 98 11.30 2.81 17.19
C ASP A 98 9.89 2.23 17.15
N TYR A 99 9.31 2.00 18.33
CA TYR A 99 7.94 1.50 18.44
C TYR A 99 6.93 2.48 17.82
N TYR A 100 7.01 3.77 18.18
CA TYR A 100 6.14 4.80 17.62
C TYR A 100 6.38 5.02 16.12
N SER A 101 7.62 4.89 15.64
CA SER A 101 7.97 5.01 14.22
C SER A 101 7.32 3.90 13.41
N GLY A 102 7.45 2.65 13.85
CA GLY A 102 6.78 1.52 13.22
C GLY A 102 5.25 1.66 13.26
N LEU A 103 4.68 2.04 14.41
CA LEU A 103 3.24 2.27 14.53
C LEU A 103 2.75 3.38 13.60
N THR A 104 3.54 4.44 13.44
CA THR A 104 3.24 5.54 12.50
C THR A 104 3.23 5.02 11.06
N LEU A 105 4.24 4.25 10.65
CA LEU A 105 4.31 3.67 9.31
C LEU A 105 3.07 2.78 9.02
N PHE A 106 2.79 1.78 9.86
CA PHE A 106 1.68 0.86 9.62
C PHE A 106 0.33 1.54 9.74
N GLY A 107 0.14 2.39 10.75
CA GLY A 107 -1.10 3.12 10.97
C GLY A 107 -1.44 4.04 9.80
N VAL A 108 -0.47 4.80 9.29
CA VAL A 108 -0.67 5.71 8.16
C VAL A 108 -0.91 4.94 6.86
N LEU A 109 -0.16 3.86 6.60
CA LEU A 109 -0.39 3.04 5.41
C LEU A 109 -1.76 2.35 5.43
N ALA A 110 -2.17 1.78 6.57
CA ALA A 110 -3.49 1.19 6.73
C ALA A 110 -4.59 2.24 6.53
N ALA A 111 -4.45 3.42 7.15
CA ALA A 111 -5.40 4.52 6.97
C ALA A 111 -5.48 4.99 5.52
N GLY A 112 -4.33 5.13 4.83
CA GLY A 112 -4.28 5.51 3.42
C GLY A 112 -4.93 4.47 2.50
N PHE A 113 -4.69 3.19 2.77
CA PHE A 113 -5.33 2.08 2.06
C PHE A 113 -6.86 2.09 2.24
N LEU A 114 -7.33 2.23 3.49
CA LEU A 114 -8.76 2.32 3.78
C LEU A 114 -9.39 3.55 3.12
N ALA A 115 -8.74 4.71 3.21
CA ALA A 115 -9.19 5.93 2.56
C ALA A 115 -9.32 5.74 1.04
N TYR A 116 -8.35 5.08 0.40
CA TYR A 116 -8.42 4.75 -1.02
C TYR A 116 -9.60 3.81 -1.35
N LEU A 117 -9.81 2.75 -0.57
CA LEU A 117 -10.93 1.84 -0.79
C LEU A 117 -12.27 2.56 -0.67
N LEU A 118 -12.43 3.37 0.37
CA LEU A 118 -13.65 4.12 0.66
C LEU A 118 -13.96 5.14 -0.42
N THR A 119 -12.94 5.86 -0.91
CA THR A 119 -13.11 6.89 -1.95
C THR A 119 -13.35 6.31 -3.33
N ARG A 120 -12.68 5.20 -3.70
CA ARG A 120 -12.78 4.64 -5.06
C ARG A 120 -13.94 3.66 -5.25
N HIS A 121 -14.24 2.83 -4.26
CA HIS A 121 -15.27 1.78 -4.38
C HIS A 121 -16.57 2.15 -3.65
N GLY A 122 -16.54 3.20 -2.81
CA GLY A 122 -17.65 3.62 -1.96
C GLY A 122 -17.90 2.66 -0.79
N LEU A 123 -18.45 3.19 0.31
CA LEU A 123 -18.88 2.40 1.49
C LEU A 123 -19.87 1.27 1.14
N ARG A 124 -20.64 1.44 0.05
CA ARG A 124 -21.75 0.54 -0.34
C ARG A 124 -21.33 -0.70 -1.13
N THR A 125 -20.22 -0.66 -1.89
CA THR A 125 -19.79 -1.84 -2.69
C THR A 125 -19.09 -2.89 -1.84
N ALA A 126 -18.44 -2.49 -0.74
CA ALA A 126 -17.74 -3.38 0.18
C ALA A 126 -18.66 -4.44 0.83
N PHE A 127 -19.95 -4.12 1.05
CA PHE A 127 -20.94 -5.07 1.58
C PHE A 127 -21.67 -5.87 0.49
N SER A 128 -21.57 -5.47 -0.78
CA SER A 128 -22.25 -6.15 -1.89
C SER A 128 -21.52 -7.41 -2.38
N GLN A 129 -20.22 -7.53 -2.11
CA GLN A 129 -19.41 -8.68 -2.55
C GLN A 129 -19.56 -9.92 -1.65
N PHE A 130 -20.14 -9.77 -0.46
CA PHE A 130 -20.40 -10.89 0.47
C PHE A 130 -21.76 -11.56 0.26
N HIS A 131 -22.59 -11.07 -0.69
CA HIS A 131 -23.80 -11.78 -1.09
C HIS A 131 -23.43 -12.90 -2.08
N ILE A 132 -22.98 -14.04 -1.54
CA ILE A 132 -22.98 -15.31 -2.26
C ILE A 132 -24.45 -15.60 -2.59
N LYS A 133 -24.83 -15.53 -3.87
CA LYS A 133 -26.10 -16.09 -4.32
C LYS A 133 -26.06 -17.59 -4.00
N PRO A 134 -26.98 -18.14 -3.19
CA PRO A 134 -27.12 -19.60 -3.12
C PRO A 134 -27.38 -20.09 -4.54
N ALA A 135 -26.74 -21.19 -4.91
CA ALA A 135 -26.91 -21.85 -6.20
C ALA A 135 -28.40 -22.18 -6.40
N SER A 136 -29.12 -21.27 -7.06
CA SER A 136 -30.51 -21.47 -7.40
C SER A 136 -30.57 -22.42 -8.58
N GLY A 137 -30.87 -23.69 -8.27
CA GLY A 137 -31.65 -24.60 -9.09
C GLY A 137 -31.32 -24.66 -10.57
N ARG A 138 -30.45 -25.60 -10.94
CA ARG A 138 -30.60 -26.30 -12.23
C ARG A 138 -30.82 -27.79 -11.96
N GLU A 139 -31.96 -28.25 -12.47
CA GLU A 139 -32.29 -29.64 -12.81
C GLU A 139 -32.75 -30.58 -11.70
N ALA A 140 -33.81 -30.15 -11.01
CA ALA A 140 -34.96 -31.04 -10.79
C ALA A 140 -36.03 -30.72 -11.86
N ALA A 141 -35.86 -31.22 -13.09
CA ALA A 141 -36.95 -31.52 -14.04
C ALA A 141 -36.40 -31.93 -15.41
N ARG A 142 -36.58 -33.23 -15.71
CA ARG A 142 -36.55 -33.93 -17.00
C ARG A 142 -35.27 -34.66 -17.36
#